data_AF-N1ZVL6-F1
#
_entry.id   AF-N1ZVL6-F1
#
_cell.length_a   1.000
_cell.length_b   1.000
_cell.length_c   1.000
_cell.angle_alpha   90.00
_cell.angle_beta   90.00
_cell.angle_gamma   90.00
#
_symmetry.space_group_name_H-M   'P 1'
#
loop_
_entity.id
_entity.type
_entity.pdbx_description
1 polymer ?
#
loop_
_entity_poly.entity_id
_entity_poly.type
_entity_poly.pdbx_seq_one_letter_code
_entity_poly.pdbx_strand_id
1 'polypeptide(L)'
;KIIPVDPSGNPIPDAPTPGYHNDPTDPSKVTPNEPTPNVPGWTTDVPNVTPEVPTKDTNVPYTKNTPTPAQGSVTIVVHDKTTNTDLTDYGYTTGTVDEGSKVVYDHDKTVTDLTNKGYKLVQDIAVPSTVDGSDKTLTMIVEHDTVTITPDKPGTPGQPINPNDPNGPKWDNGTDAKSLTKTGTQTVHYQGAGNQTPQDNVSTVKFEHSITYDRVTGKVVKDNGWTSSQTYETVATPTVDGYTPDKTNVGGETVSVDQNGNGDIDKSYVVTYTKNQVPTPTPTPTPEPQPTPQTVNGKQTITFVDGDNG
;
A
#
# COMPACT_ATOMS: atom_id res chain seq x y z
N LYS A 1 -83.62 -8.17 -7.30
CA LYS A 1 -82.37 -8.85 -7.75
C LYS A 1 -81.22 -8.46 -6.82
N ILE A 2 -80.14 -9.24 -6.82
CA ILE A 2 -78.91 -8.91 -6.10
C ILE A 2 -78.07 -7.97 -6.97
N ILE A 3 -77.65 -6.82 -6.43
CA ILE A 3 -76.83 -5.81 -7.13
C ILE A 3 -75.47 -5.70 -6.45
N PRO A 4 -74.39 -6.20 -7.06
CA PRO A 4 -73.03 -5.91 -6.60
C PRO A 4 -72.73 -4.41 -6.69
N VAL A 5 -72.31 -3.82 -5.57
CA VAL A 5 -71.92 -2.40 -5.47
C VAL A 5 -70.50 -2.24 -4.92
N ASP A 6 -69.82 -1.17 -5.30
CA ASP A 6 -68.53 -0.77 -4.72
C ASP A 6 -68.69 -0.29 -3.26
N PRO A 7 -67.59 -0.02 -2.51
CA PRO A 7 -67.68 0.48 -1.13
C PRO A 7 -68.37 1.84 -0.98
N SER A 8 -68.55 2.59 -2.08
CA SER A 8 -69.28 3.86 -2.12
C SER A 8 -70.76 3.68 -2.46
N GLY A 9 -71.22 2.45 -2.72
CA GLY A 9 -72.60 2.12 -3.04
C GLY A 9 -72.97 2.20 -4.54
N ASN A 10 -72.01 2.41 -5.44
CA ASN A 10 -72.27 2.44 -6.88
C ASN A 10 -72.30 1.02 -7.47
N PRO A 11 -73.24 0.69 -8.38
CA PRO A 11 -73.25 -0.60 -9.07
C PRO A 11 -71.94 -0.87 -9.81
N ILE A 12 -71.40 -2.08 -9.65
CA ILE A 12 -70.20 -2.51 -10.37
C ILE A 12 -70.59 -2.79 -11.83
N PRO A 13 -69.95 -2.12 -12.82
CA PRO A 13 -70.25 -2.35 -14.24
C PRO A 13 -70.12 -3.82 -14.63
N ASP A 14 -71.05 -4.29 -15.45
CA ASP A 14 -71.09 -5.66 -16.02
C ASP A 14 -71.13 -6.81 -15.01
N ALA A 15 -71.32 -6.53 -13.72
CA ALA A 15 -71.45 -7.55 -12.69
C ALA A 15 -72.78 -8.33 -12.84
N PRO A 16 -72.79 -9.67 -12.66
CA PRO A 16 -74.03 -10.43 -12.70
C PRO A 16 -75.03 -9.95 -11.64
N THR A 17 -76.31 -9.86 -12.01
CA THR A 17 -77.39 -9.42 -11.10
C THR A 17 -78.49 -10.48 -10.98
N PRO A 18 -78.22 -11.62 -10.30
CA PRO A 18 -79.18 -12.71 -10.20
C PRO A 18 -80.49 -12.25 -9.53
N GLY A 19 -81.61 -12.75 -10.05
CA GLY A 19 -82.91 -12.60 -9.43
C GLY A 19 -83.06 -13.47 -8.18
N TYR A 20 -84.12 -13.24 -7.41
CA TYR A 20 -84.51 -14.11 -6.30
C TYR A 20 -85.43 -15.22 -6.81
N HIS A 21 -85.21 -16.45 -6.35
CA HIS A 21 -86.13 -17.56 -6.59
C HIS A 21 -87.26 -17.52 -5.56
N ASN A 22 -88.50 -17.69 -6.01
CA ASN A 22 -89.65 -17.78 -5.09
C ASN A 22 -89.56 -19.03 -4.23
N ASP A 23 -90.05 -18.96 -3.00
CA ASP A 23 -90.18 -20.12 -2.12
C ASP A 23 -91.18 -21.12 -2.75
N PRO A 24 -90.81 -22.40 -2.92
CA PRO A 24 -91.67 -23.41 -3.55
C PRO A 24 -92.93 -23.75 -2.73
N THR A 25 -92.97 -23.35 -1.46
CA THR A 25 -94.05 -23.62 -0.50
C THR A 25 -94.86 -22.37 -0.12
N ASP A 26 -94.35 -21.17 -0.38
CA ASP A 26 -95.06 -19.90 -0.17
C ASP A 26 -94.76 -18.89 -1.31
N PRO A 27 -95.69 -18.67 -2.25
CA PRO A 27 -95.45 -17.78 -3.39
C PRO A 27 -95.33 -16.30 -3.00
N SER A 28 -95.60 -15.93 -1.75
CA SER A 28 -95.39 -14.58 -1.21
C SER A 28 -93.96 -14.35 -0.66
N LYS A 29 -93.12 -15.40 -0.61
CA LYS A 29 -91.77 -15.38 -0.06
C LYS A 29 -90.72 -15.74 -1.11
N VAL A 30 -89.49 -15.33 -0.83
CA VAL A 30 -88.31 -15.77 -1.59
C VAL A 30 -87.62 -16.92 -0.86
N THR A 31 -86.87 -17.72 -1.61
CA THR A 31 -85.94 -18.70 -1.06
C THR A 31 -84.87 -17.97 -0.24
N PRO A 32 -84.68 -18.30 1.05
CA PRO A 32 -83.65 -17.67 1.86
C PRO A 32 -82.22 -18.04 1.43
N ASN A 33 -81.26 -17.19 1.83
CA ASN A 33 -79.82 -17.39 1.70
C ASN A 33 -79.34 -17.61 0.26
N GLU A 34 -79.86 -16.80 -0.67
CA GLU A 34 -79.44 -16.81 -2.06
C GLU A 34 -77.96 -16.40 -2.18
N PRO A 35 -77.14 -17.16 -2.91
CA PRO A 35 -75.72 -16.89 -3.01
C PRO A 35 -75.45 -15.58 -3.74
N THR A 36 -74.44 -14.83 -3.28
CA THR A 36 -74.00 -13.63 -3.98
C THR A 36 -73.18 -14.00 -5.23
N PRO A 37 -73.28 -13.24 -6.33
CA PRO A 37 -72.64 -13.60 -7.60
C PRO A 37 -71.12 -13.47 -7.53
N ASN A 38 -70.38 -14.35 -8.20
CA ASN A 38 -68.95 -14.14 -8.38
C ASN A 38 -68.69 -12.95 -9.32
N VAL A 39 -67.94 -11.94 -8.86
CA VAL A 39 -67.59 -10.75 -9.63
C VAL A 39 -66.07 -10.76 -9.90
N PRO A 40 -65.60 -10.99 -11.14
CA PRO A 40 -64.18 -11.07 -11.45
C PRO A 40 -63.39 -9.84 -10.97
N GLY A 41 -62.36 -10.07 -10.15
CA GLY A 41 -61.53 -8.99 -9.60
C GLY A 41 -62.10 -8.29 -8.37
N TRP A 42 -63.16 -8.82 -7.77
CA TRP A 42 -63.77 -8.30 -6.55
C TRP A 42 -64.10 -9.44 -5.56
N THR A 43 -64.18 -9.12 -4.27
CA THR A 43 -64.58 -10.04 -3.19
C THR A 43 -65.65 -9.40 -2.32
N THR A 44 -66.54 -10.21 -1.73
CA THR A 44 -67.54 -9.77 -0.76
C THR A 44 -67.49 -10.63 0.50
N ASP A 45 -67.69 -10.00 1.66
CA ASP A 45 -67.84 -10.70 2.95
C ASP A 45 -69.30 -11.13 3.21
N VAL A 46 -70.20 -10.87 2.25
CA VAL A 46 -71.62 -11.24 2.29
C VAL A 46 -71.83 -12.38 1.30
N PRO A 47 -71.64 -13.67 1.69
CA PRO A 47 -71.71 -14.79 0.77
C PRO A 47 -73.14 -15.16 0.36
N ASN A 48 -74.14 -14.75 1.13
CA ASN A 48 -75.54 -14.99 0.87
C ASN A 48 -76.41 -13.82 1.34
N VAL A 49 -77.59 -13.68 0.74
CA VAL A 49 -78.57 -12.65 1.10
C VAL A 49 -79.98 -13.21 1.14
N THR A 50 -80.77 -12.72 2.08
CA THR A 50 -82.22 -12.94 2.13
C THR A 50 -82.89 -11.55 2.09
N PRO A 51 -83.61 -11.17 1.01
CA PRO A 51 -84.24 -9.86 0.92
C PRO A 51 -85.43 -9.76 1.87
N GLU A 52 -85.52 -8.65 2.61
CA GLU A 52 -86.67 -8.34 3.48
C GLU A 52 -87.94 -8.02 2.67
N VAL A 53 -87.76 -7.47 1.47
CA VAL A 53 -88.85 -7.09 0.55
C VAL A 53 -88.57 -7.71 -0.83
N PRO A 54 -89.36 -8.71 -1.27
CA PRO A 54 -89.12 -9.45 -2.52
C PRO A 54 -89.07 -8.58 -3.79
N THR A 55 -89.73 -7.43 -3.78
CA THR A 55 -89.81 -6.49 -4.91
C THR A 55 -88.69 -5.44 -4.92
N LYS A 56 -87.80 -5.44 -3.91
CA LYS A 56 -86.70 -4.49 -3.79
C LYS A 56 -85.37 -5.16 -4.16
N ASP A 57 -84.52 -4.42 -4.83
CA ASP A 57 -83.14 -4.84 -5.07
C ASP A 57 -82.31 -4.77 -3.78
N THR A 58 -81.44 -5.76 -3.59
CA THR A 58 -80.49 -5.80 -2.47
C THR A 58 -79.10 -5.48 -2.99
N ASN A 59 -78.53 -4.39 -2.50
CA ASN A 59 -77.16 -4.03 -2.78
C ASN A 59 -76.23 -4.87 -1.90
N VAL A 60 -75.23 -5.49 -2.52
CA VAL A 60 -74.20 -6.27 -1.83
C VAL A 60 -72.87 -5.56 -2.03
N PRO A 61 -72.19 -5.13 -0.96
CA PRO A 61 -70.90 -4.46 -1.08
C PRO A 61 -69.80 -5.45 -1.48
N TYR A 62 -68.97 -5.03 -2.43
CA TYR A 62 -67.77 -5.73 -2.88
C TYR A 62 -66.55 -4.81 -2.75
N THR A 63 -65.42 -5.42 -2.42
CA THR A 63 -64.10 -4.78 -2.38
C THR A 63 -63.30 -5.23 -3.59
N LYS A 64 -62.66 -4.30 -4.29
CA LYS A 64 -61.83 -4.62 -5.45
C LYS A 64 -60.56 -5.34 -4.98
N ASN A 65 -60.21 -6.44 -5.65
CA ASN A 65 -58.98 -7.16 -5.38
C ASN A 65 -57.81 -6.30 -5.84
N THR A 66 -56.96 -5.89 -4.90
CA THR A 66 -55.67 -5.26 -5.20
C THR A 66 -54.57 -6.31 -5.01
N PRO A 67 -53.78 -6.65 -6.04
CA PRO A 67 -52.64 -7.52 -5.82
C PRO A 67 -51.69 -6.86 -4.83
N THR A 68 -51.34 -7.57 -3.77
CA THR A 68 -50.26 -7.14 -2.86
C THR A 68 -48.95 -7.21 -3.65
N PRO A 69 -48.17 -6.11 -3.73
CA PRO A 69 -46.85 -6.16 -4.36
C PRO A 69 -45.98 -7.25 -3.72
N ALA A 70 -45.09 -7.86 -4.50
CA ALA A 70 -44.05 -8.71 -3.93
C ALA A 70 -43.18 -7.86 -2.98
N GLN A 71 -42.65 -8.49 -1.92
CA GLN A 71 -41.80 -7.80 -0.94
C GLN A 71 -40.40 -8.37 -0.95
N GLY A 72 -39.41 -7.50 -0.73
CA GLY A 72 -38.01 -7.88 -0.68
C GLY A 72 -37.15 -6.82 -0.02
N SER A 73 -35.84 -6.95 -0.11
CA SER A 73 -34.89 -6.04 0.51
C SER A 73 -33.60 -5.93 -0.30
N VAL A 74 -32.93 -4.78 -0.20
CA VAL A 74 -31.56 -4.61 -0.67
C VAL A 74 -30.68 -4.28 0.52
N THR A 75 -29.67 -5.10 0.75
CA THR A 75 -28.64 -4.89 1.77
C THR A 75 -27.29 -4.71 1.08
N ILE A 76 -26.57 -3.66 1.46
CA ILE A 76 -25.22 -3.36 1.00
C ILE A 76 -24.29 -3.56 2.19
N VAL A 77 -23.29 -4.42 2.00
CA VAL A 77 -22.21 -4.69 2.95
C VAL A 77 -20.92 -4.17 2.36
N VAL A 78 -20.17 -3.39 3.15
CA VAL A 78 -18.79 -3.01 2.83
C VAL A 78 -17.87 -3.88 3.67
N HIS A 79 -17.16 -4.79 3.02
CA HIS A 79 -16.29 -5.77 3.67
C HIS A 79 -14.82 -5.36 3.54
N ASP A 80 -14.13 -5.19 4.66
CA ASP A 80 -12.68 -5.03 4.69
C ASP A 80 -11.98 -6.39 4.67
N LYS A 81 -11.38 -6.69 3.54
CA LYS A 81 -10.60 -7.91 3.29
C LYS A 81 -9.32 -7.97 4.12
N THR A 82 -8.72 -6.84 4.50
CA THR A 82 -7.46 -6.83 5.25
C THR A 82 -7.66 -7.37 6.67
N THR A 83 -8.72 -6.92 7.34
CA THR A 83 -9.06 -7.39 8.69
C THR A 83 -10.11 -8.51 8.72
N ASN A 84 -10.72 -8.82 7.57
CA ASN A 84 -11.82 -9.76 7.42
C ASN A 84 -13.02 -9.39 8.30
N THR A 85 -13.41 -8.10 8.28
CA THR A 85 -14.53 -7.55 9.04
C THR A 85 -15.40 -6.64 8.18
N ASP A 86 -16.67 -6.47 8.56
CA ASP A 86 -17.59 -5.57 7.88
C ASP A 86 -17.50 -4.15 8.48
N LEU A 87 -17.41 -3.15 7.61
CA LEU A 87 -17.38 -1.74 7.98
C LEU A 87 -18.82 -1.22 8.12
N THR A 88 -19.42 -1.44 9.29
CA THR A 88 -20.85 -1.17 9.54
C THR A 88 -21.27 0.28 9.30
N ASP A 89 -20.34 1.24 9.46
CA ASP A 89 -20.59 2.67 9.21
C ASP A 89 -20.89 2.99 7.74
N TYR A 90 -20.56 2.08 6.82
CA TYR A 90 -20.74 2.22 5.38
C TYR A 90 -21.77 1.25 4.79
N GLY A 91 -22.36 0.40 5.63
CA GLY A 91 -23.44 -0.50 5.24
C GLY A 91 -24.75 0.25 4.99
N TYR A 92 -25.66 -0.42 4.28
CA TYR A 92 -27.01 0.10 4.03
C TYR A 92 -28.01 -1.05 3.94
N THR A 93 -29.25 -0.81 4.37
CA THR A 93 -30.34 -1.74 4.10
C THR A 93 -31.64 -0.97 3.92
N THR A 94 -32.47 -1.40 2.96
CA THR A 94 -33.84 -0.89 2.83
C THR A 94 -34.77 -1.43 3.92
N GLY A 95 -34.40 -2.55 4.56
CA GLY A 95 -35.36 -3.43 5.22
C GLY A 95 -36.31 -4.09 4.21
N THR A 96 -37.28 -4.86 4.70
CA THR A 96 -38.33 -5.45 3.86
C THR A 96 -39.33 -4.38 3.42
N VAL A 97 -39.43 -4.17 2.12
CA VAL A 97 -40.29 -3.15 1.48
C VAL A 97 -40.95 -3.71 0.23
N ASP A 98 -41.99 -3.03 -0.25
CA ASP A 98 -42.69 -3.41 -1.48
C ASP A 98 -41.80 -3.23 -2.72
N GLU A 99 -41.99 -4.10 -3.71
CA GLU A 99 -41.38 -3.98 -5.04
C GLU A 99 -41.57 -2.56 -5.62
N GLY A 100 -40.51 -2.01 -6.23
CA GLY A 100 -40.47 -0.66 -6.75
C GLY A 100 -40.07 0.41 -5.74
N SER A 101 -39.95 0.07 -4.44
CA SER A 101 -39.39 0.98 -3.43
C SER A 101 -37.97 1.42 -3.79
N LYS A 102 -37.65 2.70 -3.61
CA LYS A 102 -36.36 3.28 -3.99
C LYS A 102 -35.23 2.80 -3.07
N VAL A 103 -34.09 2.52 -3.68
CA VAL A 103 -32.81 2.30 -2.99
C VAL A 103 -32.03 3.60 -3.05
N VAL A 104 -31.68 4.14 -1.87
CA VAL A 104 -30.99 5.43 -1.74
C VAL A 104 -29.67 5.21 -1.02
N TYR A 105 -28.65 4.86 -1.79
CA TYR A 105 -27.29 4.66 -1.32
C TYR A 105 -26.34 5.52 -2.14
N ASP A 106 -25.58 6.37 -1.46
CA ASP A 106 -24.59 7.25 -2.08
C ASP A 106 -23.26 6.48 -2.24
N HIS A 107 -23.17 5.78 -3.36
CA HIS A 107 -22.02 4.93 -3.69
C HIS A 107 -20.74 5.75 -3.86
N ASP A 108 -20.78 6.81 -4.66
CA ASP A 108 -19.61 7.66 -4.95
C ASP A 108 -19.05 8.30 -3.67
N LYS A 109 -19.94 8.79 -2.78
CA LYS A 109 -19.52 9.30 -1.48
C LYS A 109 -18.88 8.22 -0.62
N THR A 110 -19.45 7.02 -0.59
CA THR A 110 -18.92 5.91 0.20
C THR A 110 -17.52 5.53 -0.26
N VAL A 111 -17.32 5.36 -1.57
CA VAL A 111 -16.01 5.06 -2.15
C VAL A 111 -15.00 6.19 -1.87
N THR A 112 -15.44 7.45 -1.96
CA THR A 112 -14.60 8.63 -1.65
C THR A 112 -14.18 8.65 -0.18
N ASP A 113 -15.11 8.44 0.75
CA ASP A 113 -14.84 8.42 2.19
C ASP A 113 -13.88 7.28 2.58
N LEU A 114 -14.08 6.09 2.00
CA LEU A 114 -13.20 4.93 2.21
C LEU A 114 -11.79 5.22 1.66
N THR A 115 -11.69 5.80 0.47
CA THR A 115 -10.41 6.19 -0.14
C THR A 115 -9.68 7.22 0.73
N ASN A 116 -10.39 8.23 1.24
CA ASN A 116 -9.81 9.24 2.12
C ASN A 116 -9.30 8.65 3.45
N LYS A 117 -9.95 7.59 3.95
CA LYS A 117 -9.50 6.83 5.13
C LYS A 117 -8.37 5.83 4.84
N GLY A 118 -7.90 5.74 3.60
CA GLY A 118 -6.79 4.86 3.23
C GLY A 118 -7.19 3.46 2.79
N TYR A 119 -8.46 3.22 2.45
CA TYR A 119 -8.88 1.98 1.80
C TYR A 119 -8.73 2.06 0.28
N LYS A 120 -8.62 0.90 -0.35
CA LYS A 120 -8.63 0.71 -1.79
C LYS A 120 -9.76 -0.24 -2.17
N LEU A 121 -10.51 0.13 -3.21
CA LEU A 121 -11.59 -0.71 -3.74
C LEU A 121 -11.01 -1.95 -4.43
N VAL A 122 -11.49 -3.13 -4.02
CA VAL A 122 -11.11 -4.44 -4.58
C VAL A 122 -12.23 -4.99 -5.46
N GLN A 123 -13.46 -4.91 -4.97
CA GLN A 123 -14.65 -5.34 -5.70
C GLN A 123 -15.75 -4.29 -5.53
N ASP A 124 -16.26 -3.82 -6.66
CA ASP A 124 -17.34 -2.86 -6.71
C ASP A 124 -18.72 -3.54 -6.82
N ILE A 125 -19.78 -2.77 -6.62
CA ILE A 125 -21.18 -3.20 -6.70
C ILE A 125 -21.99 -2.32 -7.64
N ALA A 126 -22.94 -2.94 -8.34
CA ALA A 126 -23.98 -2.22 -9.07
C ALA A 126 -25.20 -2.04 -8.17
N VAL A 127 -25.43 -0.81 -7.69
CA VAL A 127 -26.55 -0.51 -6.79
C VAL A 127 -27.83 -0.38 -7.63
N PRO A 128 -28.86 -1.21 -7.41
CA PRO A 128 -30.13 -1.06 -8.11
C PRO A 128 -30.83 0.23 -7.66
N SER A 129 -31.64 0.84 -8.52
CA SER A 129 -32.42 2.03 -8.17
C SER A 129 -33.68 1.72 -7.34
N THR A 130 -34.18 0.47 -7.42
CA THR A 130 -35.36 -0.01 -6.71
C THR A 130 -35.23 -1.46 -6.24
N VAL A 131 -36.07 -1.86 -5.27
CA VAL A 131 -36.26 -3.27 -4.84
C VAL A 131 -37.13 -4.01 -5.86
N ASP A 132 -36.79 -5.27 -6.17
CA ASP A 132 -37.46 -6.08 -7.20
C ASP A 132 -38.35 -7.22 -6.64
N GLY A 133 -38.76 -7.09 -5.37
CA GLY A 133 -39.58 -8.09 -4.69
C GLY A 133 -38.79 -9.34 -4.25
N SER A 134 -37.46 -9.28 -4.21
CA SER A 134 -36.59 -10.33 -3.65
C SER A 134 -35.57 -9.77 -2.66
N ASP A 135 -35.07 -10.63 -1.77
CA ASP A 135 -33.98 -10.27 -0.85
C ASP A 135 -32.63 -10.37 -1.57
N LYS A 136 -31.87 -9.28 -1.55
CA LYS A 136 -30.55 -9.17 -2.18
C LYS A 136 -29.53 -8.60 -1.23
N THR A 137 -28.37 -9.24 -1.20
CA THR A 137 -27.17 -8.72 -0.53
C THR A 137 -26.10 -8.44 -1.57
N LEU A 138 -25.60 -7.21 -1.59
CA LEU A 138 -24.50 -6.76 -2.42
C LEU A 138 -23.29 -6.50 -1.53
N THR A 139 -22.15 -7.11 -1.85
CA THR A 139 -20.92 -6.93 -1.06
C THR A 139 -19.89 -6.16 -1.87
N MET A 140 -19.61 -4.94 -1.41
CA MET A 140 -18.45 -4.17 -1.83
C MET A 140 -17.25 -4.64 -1.01
N ILE A 141 -16.13 -4.95 -1.66
CA ILE A 141 -14.92 -5.39 -0.98
C ILE A 141 -13.86 -4.32 -1.10
N VAL A 142 -13.31 -3.92 0.04
CA VAL A 142 -12.17 -3.02 0.14
C VAL A 142 -11.01 -3.71 0.85
N GLU A 143 -9.81 -3.18 0.69
CA GLU A 143 -8.64 -3.57 1.47
C GLU A 143 -7.91 -2.31 1.93
N HIS A 144 -7.10 -2.41 2.98
CA HIS A 144 -6.21 -1.32 3.37
C HIS A 144 -5.21 -1.04 2.24
N ASP A 145 -5.10 0.22 1.87
CA ASP A 145 -4.04 0.70 0.99
C ASP A 145 -2.74 0.92 1.79
N THR A 146 -1.61 0.93 1.09
CA THR A 146 -0.30 1.10 1.71
C THR A 146 0.49 2.22 1.04
N VAL A 147 1.44 2.75 1.80
CA VAL A 147 2.36 3.79 1.33
C VAL A 147 3.77 3.43 1.75
N THR A 148 4.72 3.54 0.82
CA THR A 148 6.14 3.34 1.12
C THR A 148 6.84 4.68 1.17
N ILE A 149 7.53 4.94 2.28
CA ILE A 149 8.37 6.13 2.47
C ILE A 149 9.84 5.80 2.22
N THR A 150 10.56 6.82 1.78
CA THR A 150 11.95 6.82 1.35
C THR A 150 12.52 8.22 1.57
N PRO A 151 13.85 8.46 1.52
CA PRO A 151 14.40 9.81 1.63
C PRO A 151 13.89 10.81 0.59
N ASP A 152 13.58 10.36 -0.64
CA ASP A 152 13.00 11.20 -1.70
C ASP A 152 11.49 11.41 -1.53
N LYS A 153 10.80 10.47 -0.88
CA LYS A 153 9.37 10.57 -0.55
C LYS A 153 9.15 10.26 0.93
N PRO A 154 9.56 11.15 1.84
CA PRO A 154 9.45 10.93 3.27
C PRO A 154 8.02 11.16 3.76
N GLY A 155 7.74 10.66 4.97
CA GLY A 155 6.62 11.16 5.75
C GLY A 155 6.92 12.56 6.29
N THR A 156 5.88 13.22 6.82
CA THR A 156 6.04 14.46 7.58
C THR A 156 5.58 14.21 9.01
N PRO A 157 6.49 14.01 9.99
CA PRO A 157 6.13 13.69 11.37
C PRO A 157 5.03 14.60 11.93
N GLY A 158 4.01 13.98 12.53
CA GLY A 158 2.84 14.65 13.10
C GLY A 158 1.76 15.08 12.10
N GLN A 159 2.02 15.03 10.79
CA GLN A 159 0.99 15.25 9.77
C GLN A 159 0.21 13.97 9.46
N PRO A 160 -1.06 14.08 9.01
CA PRO A 160 -1.84 12.94 8.55
C PRO A 160 -1.13 12.15 7.46
N ILE A 161 -1.24 10.82 7.52
CA ILE A 161 -0.79 9.93 6.44
C ILE A 161 -1.65 10.12 5.20
N ASN A 162 -2.97 10.28 5.39
CA ASN A 162 -3.94 10.57 4.35
C ASN A 162 -4.31 12.06 4.40
N PRO A 163 -3.92 12.89 3.41
CA PRO A 163 -4.15 14.34 3.47
C PRO A 163 -5.62 14.77 3.55
N ASN A 164 -6.53 13.94 3.03
CA ASN A 164 -7.98 14.19 3.05
C ASN A 164 -8.67 13.70 4.33
N ASP A 165 -7.95 13.04 5.24
CA ASP A 165 -8.43 12.64 6.55
C ASP A 165 -7.56 13.26 7.66
N PRO A 166 -7.81 14.53 8.02
CA PRO A 166 -6.97 15.26 8.97
C PRO A 166 -6.98 14.67 10.40
N ASN A 167 -7.99 13.86 10.72
CA ASN A 167 -8.13 13.18 12.01
C ASN A 167 -7.63 11.72 11.98
N GLY A 168 -7.20 11.24 10.82
CA GLY A 168 -6.69 9.90 10.61
C GLY A 168 -5.31 9.65 11.22
N PRO A 169 -4.70 8.48 10.93
CA PRO A 169 -3.36 8.16 11.42
C PRO A 169 -2.34 9.19 10.93
N LYS A 170 -1.35 9.47 11.78
CA LYS A 170 -0.30 10.48 11.53
C LYS A 170 1.05 9.80 11.41
N TRP A 171 1.95 10.44 10.67
CA TRP A 171 3.33 9.99 10.58
C TRP A 171 4.04 10.08 11.93
N ASP A 172 4.68 8.99 12.33
CA ASP A 172 5.52 8.94 13.52
C ASP A 172 6.83 9.72 13.32
N ASN A 173 7.51 10.01 14.44
CA ASN A 173 8.89 10.49 14.39
C ASN A 173 9.79 9.46 13.69
N GLY A 174 10.80 9.93 12.95
CA GLY A 174 11.70 9.04 12.21
C GLY A 174 11.29 8.78 10.76
N THR A 175 10.16 9.35 10.32
CA THR A 175 9.66 9.21 8.94
C THR A 175 10.16 10.30 7.98
N ASP A 176 10.83 11.33 8.50
CA ASP A 176 11.42 12.41 7.72
C ASP A 176 12.67 11.94 6.95
N ALA A 177 13.02 12.68 5.88
CA ALA A 177 14.12 12.30 4.99
C ALA A 177 15.48 12.15 5.71
N LYS A 178 15.73 12.92 6.77
CA LYS A 178 16.99 12.87 7.53
C LYS A 178 17.06 11.58 8.34
N SER A 179 15.96 11.17 8.96
CA SER A 179 15.88 9.92 9.70
C SER A 179 16.02 8.68 8.79
N LEU A 180 15.59 8.79 7.53
CA LEU A 180 15.71 7.73 6.52
C LEU A 180 17.05 7.73 5.77
N THR A 181 17.99 8.63 6.12
CA THR A 181 19.28 8.76 5.44
C THR A 181 20.43 8.61 6.45
N LYS A 182 21.44 7.83 6.09
CA LYS A 182 22.75 7.86 6.75
C LYS A 182 23.84 8.13 5.73
N THR A 183 24.83 8.91 6.13
CA THR A 183 26.00 9.21 5.31
C THR A 183 27.22 8.69 6.05
N GLY A 184 27.97 7.80 5.40
CA GLY A 184 29.30 7.43 5.85
C GLY A 184 30.33 8.35 5.21
N THR A 185 31.43 8.60 5.91
CA THR A 185 32.55 9.41 5.45
C THR A 185 33.85 8.61 5.40
N GLN A 186 34.64 8.77 4.35
CA GLN A 186 36.04 8.33 4.31
C GLN A 186 36.93 9.56 4.24
N THR A 187 37.80 9.73 5.22
CA THR A 187 38.74 10.85 5.34
C THR A 187 40.19 10.37 5.33
N VAL A 188 41.00 10.89 4.40
CA VAL A 188 42.45 10.67 4.36
C VAL A 188 43.15 11.96 4.76
N HIS A 189 43.79 11.94 5.92
CA HIS A 189 44.60 13.03 6.44
C HIS A 189 46.05 12.93 5.96
N TYR A 190 46.64 14.06 5.57
CA TYR A 190 48.03 14.13 5.15
C TYR A 190 48.87 14.94 6.14
N GLN A 191 50.09 14.50 6.42
CA GLN A 191 51.00 15.19 7.34
C GLN A 191 52.48 15.01 6.98
N GLY A 192 53.36 15.89 7.49
CA GLY A 192 54.82 15.69 7.45
C GLY A 192 55.58 16.43 6.34
N ALA A 193 54.91 17.10 5.41
CA ALA A 193 55.55 17.88 4.33
C ALA A 193 55.64 19.40 4.62
N GLY A 194 55.44 19.81 5.88
CA GLY A 194 55.42 21.22 6.28
C GLY A 194 54.36 22.01 5.49
N ASN A 195 54.76 23.14 4.90
CA ASN A 195 53.87 23.99 4.10
C ASN A 195 53.42 23.35 2.78
N GLN A 196 54.02 22.22 2.37
CA GLN A 196 53.64 21.47 1.17
C GLN A 196 52.70 20.30 1.47
N THR A 197 52.23 20.17 2.72
CA THR A 197 51.29 19.12 3.11
C THR A 197 49.96 19.29 2.36
N PRO A 198 49.49 18.26 1.62
CA PRO A 198 48.20 18.32 0.94
C PRO A 198 47.03 18.51 1.91
N GLN A 199 45.90 19.00 1.39
CA GLN A 199 44.65 19.03 2.12
C GLN A 199 44.04 17.64 2.25
N ASP A 200 43.24 17.42 3.28
CA ASP A 200 42.52 16.16 3.49
C ASP A 200 41.64 15.82 2.28
N ASN A 201 41.59 14.52 1.96
CA ASN A 201 40.63 13.99 0.99
C ASN A 201 39.43 13.42 1.74
N VAL A 202 38.23 13.93 1.44
CA VAL A 202 36.98 13.45 2.02
C VAL A 202 36.08 12.93 0.91
N SER A 203 35.57 11.72 1.09
CA SER A 203 34.57 11.09 0.22
C SER A 203 33.44 10.53 1.07
N THR A 204 32.26 10.33 0.46
CA THR A 204 31.06 9.93 1.19
C THR A 204 30.29 8.87 0.44
N VAL A 205 29.62 7.99 1.19
CA VAL A 205 28.62 7.05 0.66
C VAL A 205 27.31 7.26 1.40
N LYS A 206 26.19 6.91 0.76
CA LYS A 206 24.85 7.12 1.30
C LYS A 206 24.12 5.79 1.51
N PHE A 207 23.47 5.66 2.65
CA PHE A 207 22.52 4.62 2.97
C PHE A 207 21.12 5.20 3.07
N GLU A 208 20.15 4.54 2.47
CA GLU A 208 18.75 4.98 2.43
C GLU A 208 17.85 3.89 3.00
N HIS A 209 16.90 4.29 3.84
CA HIS A 209 15.94 3.40 4.50
C HIS A 209 14.57 3.47 3.83
N SER A 210 13.91 2.32 3.69
CA SER A 210 12.57 2.25 3.11
C SER A 210 11.60 1.49 4.01
N ILE A 211 10.46 2.09 4.31
CA ILE A 211 9.44 1.53 5.21
C ILE A 211 8.06 1.66 4.56
N THR A 212 7.25 0.61 4.62
CA THR A 212 5.88 0.58 4.14
C THR A 212 4.89 0.62 5.30
N TYR A 213 3.97 1.57 5.25
CA TYR A 213 2.92 1.81 6.24
C TYR A 213 1.54 1.47 5.67
N ASP A 214 0.65 1.03 6.55
CA ASP A 214 -0.77 0.87 6.33
C ASP A 214 -1.48 2.23 6.45
N ARG A 215 -2.22 2.63 5.41
CA ARG A 215 -2.88 3.95 5.39
C ARG A 215 -4.08 4.06 6.33
N VAL A 216 -4.70 2.95 6.73
CA VAL A 216 -5.88 2.94 7.61
C VAL A 216 -5.46 2.96 9.08
N THR A 217 -4.46 2.15 9.43
CA THR A 217 -4.03 1.97 10.83
C THR A 217 -2.82 2.82 11.21
N GLY A 218 -2.07 3.32 10.24
CA GLY A 218 -0.82 4.04 10.44
C GLY A 218 0.36 3.19 10.91
N LYS A 219 0.22 1.86 10.91
CA LYS A 219 1.27 0.96 11.39
C LYS A 219 2.21 0.53 10.28
N VAL A 220 3.44 0.20 10.64
CA VAL A 220 4.40 -0.42 9.73
C VAL A 220 3.89 -1.81 9.32
N VAL A 221 3.72 -2.01 8.02
CA VAL A 221 3.40 -3.32 7.41
C VAL A 221 4.66 -4.06 7.06
N LYS A 222 5.67 -3.32 6.58
CA LYS A 222 6.93 -3.90 6.13
C LYS A 222 8.06 -2.91 6.30
N ASP A 223 9.15 -3.37 6.90
CA ASP A 223 10.43 -2.70 6.84
C ASP A 223 11.21 -3.27 5.65
N ASN A 224 11.50 -2.46 4.63
CA ASN A 224 12.29 -2.88 3.47
C ASN A 224 13.80 -2.74 3.74
N GLY A 225 14.19 -2.23 4.91
CA GLY A 225 15.55 -2.12 5.38
C GLY A 225 16.34 -1.01 4.71
N TRP A 226 17.63 -0.98 5.04
CA TRP A 226 18.60 -0.06 4.47
C TRP A 226 19.12 -0.59 3.12
N THR A 227 19.62 0.31 2.28
CA THR A 227 20.36 -0.07 1.07
C THR A 227 21.54 -0.98 1.40
N SER A 228 21.96 -1.77 0.41
CA SER A 228 23.10 -2.68 0.53
C SER A 228 24.40 -1.96 0.88
N SER A 229 25.39 -2.73 1.34
CA SER A 229 26.75 -2.26 1.63
C SER A 229 27.30 -1.38 0.50
N GLN A 230 28.01 -0.33 0.89
CA GLN A 230 28.66 0.62 -0.02
C GLN A 230 30.17 0.45 0.09
N THR A 231 30.90 0.69 -1.00
CA THR A 231 32.37 0.63 -0.99
C THR A 231 32.90 2.01 -1.34
N TYR A 232 33.83 2.50 -0.54
CA TYR A 232 34.54 3.73 -0.86
C TYR A 232 35.46 3.52 -2.05
N GLU A 233 35.76 4.59 -2.76
CA GLU A 233 36.86 4.57 -3.73
C GLU A 233 38.20 4.59 -3.00
N THR A 234 39.20 3.92 -3.56
CA THR A 234 40.58 4.07 -3.09
C THR A 234 41.11 5.45 -3.50
N VAL A 235 41.80 6.13 -2.57
CA VAL A 235 42.38 7.45 -2.80
C VAL A 235 43.87 7.32 -3.09
N ALA A 236 44.29 7.76 -4.27
CA ALA A 236 45.70 7.91 -4.61
C ALA A 236 46.32 9.06 -3.81
N THR A 237 47.47 8.81 -3.19
CA THR A 237 48.18 9.81 -2.38
C THR A 237 48.87 10.84 -3.30
N PRO A 238 48.68 12.15 -3.07
CA PRO A 238 49.36 13.19 -3.85
C PRO A 238 50.89 13.05 -3.82
N THR A 239 51.56 13.27 -4.94
CA THR A 239 53.02 13.33 -4.98
C THR A 239 53.48 14.69 -4.45
N VAL A 240 54.45 14.70 -3.54
CA VAL A 240 55.05 15.93 -2.99
C VAL A 240 56.56 15.91 -3.24
N ASP A 241 57.06 16.88 -4.00
CA ASP A 241 58.48 16.96 -4.39
C ASP A 241 59.40 17.01 -3.16
N GLY A 242 60.41 16.14 -3.17
CA GLY A 242 61.37 16.03 -2.07
C GLY A 242 60.88 15.23 -0.86
N TYR A 243 59.68 14.62 -0.93
CA TYR A 243 59.15 13.73 0.10
C TYR A 243 58.71 12.39 -0.49
N THR A 244 58.63 11.37 0.36
CA THR A 244 58.05 10.05 0.07
C THR A 244 56.93 9.77 1.07
N PRO A 245 55.69 9.51 0.64
CA PRO A 245 54.63 9.10 1.54
C PRO A 245 54.84 7.65 2.00
N ASP A 246 54.37 7.34 3.20
CA ASP A 246 54.36 5.96 3.74
C ASP A 246 53.37 5.03 3.02
N LYS A 247 52.35 5.60 2.36
CA LYS A 247 51.34 4.88 1.58
C LYS A 247 51.12 5.59 0.25
N THR A 248 51.04 4.85 -0.85
CA THR A 248 50.75 5.41 -2.19
C THR A 248 49.26 5.46 -2.49
N ASN A 249 48.46 4.61 -1.84
CA ASN A 249 47.01 4.53 -1.95
C ASN A 249 46.40 4.17 -0.59
N VAL A 250 45.23 4.71 -0.28
CA VAL A 250 44.57 4.52 1.02
C VAL A 250 43.05 4.47 0.86
N GLY A 251 42.37 3.78 1.77
CA GLY A 251 40.91 3.65 1.76
C GLY A 251 40.42 2.54 0.82
N GLY A 252 39.14 2.60 0.47
CA GLY A 252 38.49 1.59 -0.36
C GLY A 252 37.74 0.52 0.43
N GLU A 253 37.46 0.76 1.72
CA GLU A 253 36.72 -0.19 2.55
C GLU A 253 35.25 -0.27 2.15
N THR A 254 34.71 -1.49 2.25
CA THR A 254 33.26 -1.72 2.19
C THR A 254 32.65 -1.52 3.58
N VAL A 255 31.61 -0.71 3.65
CA VAL A 255 30.86 -0.39 4.87
C VAL A 255 29.39 -0.77 4.70
N SER A 256 28.74 -1.09 5.82
CA SER A 256 27.33 -1.47 5.85
C SER A 256 26.68 -1.00 7.15
N VAL A 257 25.36 -0.88 7.13
CA VAL A 257 24.54 -0.68 8.33
C VAL A 257 23.67 -1.91 8.58
N ASP A 258 23.38 -2.20 9.84
CA ASP A 258 22.41 -3.22 10.23
C ASP A 258 20.97 -2.74 9.99
N GLN A 259 19.98 -3.60 10.30
CA GLN A 259 18.56 -3.27 10.18
C GLN A 259 18.13 -2.03 10.99
N ASN A 260 18.86 -1.69 12.06
CA ASN A 260 18.59 -0.52 12.90
C ASN A 260 19.39 0.71 12.42
N GLY A 261 20.12 0.59 11.32
CA GLY A 261 20.98 1.64 10.78
C GLY A 261 22.32 1.78 11.51
N ASN A 262 22.72 0.83 12.35
CA ASN A 262 24.00 0.89 13.07
C ASN A 262 25.12 0.28 12.23
N GLY A 263 26.27 0.94 12.18
CA GLY A 263 27.45 0.43 11.49
C GLY A 263 28.64 1.36 11.65
N ASP A 264 29.84 0.80 11.59
CA ASP A 264 31.09 1.58 11.48
C ASP A 264 31.27 2.04 10.03
N ILE A 265 30.58 3.13 9.69
CA ILE A 265 30.51 3.66 8.33
C ILE A 265 31.47 4.81 8.08
N ASP A 266 32.12 5.34 9.12
CA ASP A 266 33.11 6.41 9.03
C ASP A 266 34.52 5.86 9.12
N LYS A 267 35.36 6.17 8.14
CA LYS A 267 36.73 5.69 8.02
C LYS A 267 37.69 6.87 8.01
N SER A 268 38.74 6.79 8.82
CA SER A 268 39.79 7.81 8.89
C SER A 268 41.15 7.16 8.75
N TYR A 269 41.99 7.77 7.92
CA TYR A 269 43.35 7.30 7.66
C TYR A 269 44.33 8.45 7.73
N VAL A 270 45.59 8.15 8.04
CA VAL A 270 46.69 9.12 8.05
C VAL A 270 47.80 8.65 7.11
N VAL A 271 48.27 9.56 6.26
CA VAL A 271 49.43 9.42 5.39
C VAL A 271 50.51 10.40 5.83
N THR A 272 51.71 9.87 6.06
CA THR A 272 52.85 10.66 6.52
C THR A 272 53.92 10.74 5.45
N TYR A 273 54.30 11.97 5.10
CA TYR A 273 55.41 12.25 4.19
C TYR A 273 56.73 12.32 4.97
N THR A 274 57.73 11.59 4.48
CA THR A 274 59.11 11.66 4.98
C THR A 274 59.98 12.40 3.98
N LYS A 275 60.76 13.38 4.45
CA LYS A 275 61.67 14.15 3.60
C LYS A 275 62.76 13.23 3.03
N ASN A 276 62.94 13.26 1.71
CA ASN A 276 63.94 12.47 1.03
C ASN A 276 65.33 12.94 1.44
N GLN A 277 66.25 12.01 1.71
CA GLN A 277 67.63 12.37 1.98
C GLN A 277 68.28 12.89 0.70
N VAL A 278 69.02 14.00 0.82
CA VAL A 278 69.90 14.44 -0.27
C VAL A 278 70.99 13.38 -0.41
N PRO A 279 71.21 12.78 -1.59
CA PRO A 279 72.27 11.81 -1.76
C PRO A 279 73.60 12.47 -1.33
N THR A 280 74.29 11.86 -0.38
CA THR A 280 75.64 12.30 -0.01
C THR A 280 76.50 12.14 -1.26
N PRO A 281 77.24 13.17 -1.71
CA PRO A 281 78.14 13.00 -2.84
C PRO A 281 79.11 11.86 -2.48
N THR A 282 79.16 10.83 -3.32
CA THR A 282 80.16 9.77 -3.18
C THR A 282 81.53 10.43 -3.22
N PRO A 283 82.41 10.22 -2.23
CA PRO A 283 83.75 10.79 -2.29
C PRO A 283 84.44 10.28 -3.54
N THR A 284 84.90 11.20 -4.39
CA THR A 284 85.78 10.87 -5.51
C THR A 284 86.98 10.09 -4.95
N PRO A 285 87.31 8.89 -5.47
CA PRO A 285 88.44 8.13 -4.98
C PRO A 285 89.70 9.02 -5.03
N THR A 286 90.36 9.17 -3.88
CA THR A 286 91.67 9.81 -3.82
C THR A 286 92.65 8.97 -4.64
N PRO A 287 93.41 9.54 -5.60
CA PRO A 287 94.43 8.79 -6.32
C PRO A 287 95.39 8.14 -5.33
N GLU A 288 95.55 6.83 -5.44
CA GLU A 288 96.48 6.06 -4.63
C GLU A 288 97.92 6.53 -4.92
N PRO A 289 98.78 6.74 -3.91
CA PRO A 289 100.16 7.17 -4.15
C PRO A 289 100.90 6.13 -4.99
N GLN A 290 101.45 6.58 -6.11
CA GLN A 290 102.22 5.75 -7.05
C GLN A 290 103.39 5.04 -6.31
N PRO A 291 103.54 3.70 -6.43
CA PRO A 291 104.64 3.00 -5.78
C PRO A 291 105.99 3.47 -6.32
N THR A 292 106.94 3.68 -5.41
CA THR A 292 108.33 4.07 -5.73
C THR A 292 109.04 2.90 -6.41
N PRO A 293 109.88 3.12 -7.44
CA PRO A 293 110.57 2.03 -8.14
C PRO A 293 111.49 1.23 -7.21
N GLN A 294 111.33 -0.10 -7.16
CA GLN A 294 112.27 -0.99 -6.49
C GLN A 294 113.31 -1.53 -7.49
N THR A 295 114.59 -1.36 -7.18
CA THR A 295 115.71 -1.96 -7.90
C THR A 295 115.86 -3.43 -7.49
N VAL A 296 115.75 -4.35 -8.44
CA VAL A 296 115.91 -5.80 -8.21
C VAL A 296 117.33 -6.21 -8.61
N ASN A 297 118.13 -6.67 -7.64
CA ASN A 297 119.42 -7.33 -7.89
C ASN A 297 119.19 -8.83 -8.07
N GLY A 298 119.26 -9.33 -9.31
CA GLY A 298 119.19 -10.75 -9.63
C GLY A 298 120.56 -11.44 -9.49
N LYS A 299 120.59 -12.60 -8.82
CA LYS A 299 121.75 -13.52 -8.79
C LYS A 299 121.51 -14.64 -9.79
N GLN A 300 122.36 -14.73 -10.81
CA GLN A 300 122.30 -15.79 -11.83
C GLN A 300 123.14 -16.99 -11.38
N THR A 301 122.61 -18.20 -11.56
CA THR A 301 123.32 -19.46 -11.25
C THR A 301 123.53 -20.21 -12.57
N ILE A 302 124.78 -20.50 -12.92
CA ILE A 302 125.18 -21.22 -14.13
C ILE A 302 125.39 -22.69 -13.76
N THR A 303 124.80 -23.61 -14.52
CA THR A 303 125.01 -25.05 -14.36
C THR A 303 125.77 -25.56 -15.58
N PHE A 304 126.93 -26.20 -15.36
CA PHE A 304 127.69 -26.90 -16.38
C PHE A 304 127.23 -28.36 -16.43
N VAL A 305 127.05 -28.91 -17.63
CA VAL A 305 126.79 -30.33 -17.85
C VAL A 305 128.00 -30.88 -18.59
N ASP A 306 128.80 -31.72 -17.92
CA ASP A 306 129.84 -32.52 -18.57
C ASP A 306 129.16 -33.59 -19.44
N GLY A 307 129.66 -33.73 -20.67
CA GLY A 307 129.13 -34.65 -21.66
C GLY A 307 129.58 -36.09 -21.46
N ASP A 308 129.03 -36.99 -22.28
CA ASP A 308 129.80 -38.14 -22.73
C ASP A 308 129.43 -38.57 -24.15
N ASN A 309 130.48 -39.02 -24.84
CA ASN A 309 130.56 -39.53 -26.20
C ASN A 309 129.96 -40.95 -26.31
N GLY A 310 129.35 -41.23 -27.46
CA GLY A 310 128.98 -42.59 -27.88
C GLY A 310 128.22 -42.59 -29.20
#